data_AF-K7XWL5-F1
#
_entry.id   AF-K7XWL5-F1
#
_cell.length_a   1.000
_cell.length_b   1.000
_cell.length_c   1.000
_cell.angle_alpha   90.00
_cell.angle_beta   90.00
_cell.angle_gamma   90.00
#
_symmetry.space_group_name_H-M   'P 1'
#
loop_
_entity.id
_entity.type
_entity.pdbx_description
1 polymer ?
#
loop_
_entity_poly.entity_id
_entity_poly.type
_entity_poly.pdbx_seq_one_letter_code
_entity_poly.pdbx_strand_id
1 'polypeptide(L)'
;LLYPVSDPSQYPTIVSTFEQGLKRFSEAVPWVAGQVKAEGISEGNTGTSFIVPFEDVPRVVVKDLRDDPSAPTIEGMRKAGYPMAMFDENIIAPRKTLPIGPGTGPNDPKPVILLQLNFIKGGLILTVNGHHGAMDMVGQDAVIRLLSKACRNDPFTEEEKTAMNLDRKTIVPYLENYTIGPEVDHQIVKPDVAGGDAVLTPVSASWAFFTFSPKAMSELKDAATKTLDASTKFVSTDDALSAFIWKSASRVRLERI
;
A
#
# COMPACT_ATOMS: atom_id res chain seq x y z
N LEU A 1 9.86 -2.63 2.53
CA LEU A 1 10.55 -3.74 3.23
C LEU A 1 12.04 -3.42 3.32
N LEU A 2 12.70 -3.67 4.45
CA LEU A 2 14.13 -3.37 4.68
C LEU A 2 14.88 -4.64 5.11
N TYR A 3 16.02 -4.91 4.48
CA TYR A 3 16.85 -6.09 4.77
C TYR A 3 18.32 -5.70 4.97
N PRO A 4 19.03 -6.27 5.95
CA PRO A 4 20.47 -6.14 6.02
C PRO A 4 21.13 -6.90 4.88
N VAL A 5 22.18 -6.30 4.30
CA VAL A 5 23.03 -6.93 3.29
C VAL A 5 24.46 -6.84 3.81
N SER A 6 25.02 -7.99 4.17
CA SER A 6 26.33 -8.06 4.83
C SER A 6 27.49 -7.71 3.90
N ASP A 7 27.38 -8.04 2.61
CA ASP A 7 28.44 -7.84 1.63
C ASP A 7 27.86 -7.34 0.29
N PRO A 8 28.40 -6.24 -0.28
CA PRO A 8 28.02 -5.75 -1.60
C PRO A 8 28.05 -6.76 -2.76
N SER A 9 28.85 -7.81 -2.66
CA SER A 9 28.90 -8.90 -3.64
C SER A 9 27.57 -9.67 -3.77
N GLN A 10 26.62 -9.49 -2.84
CA GLN A 10 25.30 -10.12 -2.89
C GLN A 10 24.32 -9.43 -3.84
N TYR A 11 24.51 -8.15 -4.17
CA TYR A 11 23.54 -7.38 -4.96
C TYR A 11 23.23 -7.98 -6.35
N PRO A 12 24.21 -8.48 -7.13
CA PRO A 12 23.91 -9.12 -8.42
C PRO A 12 22.97 -10.34 -8.29
N THR A 13 23.19 -11.17 -7.27
CA THR A 13 22.34 -12.35 -6.99
C THR A 13 20.95 -11.93 -6.52
N ILE A 14 20.84 -10.88 -5.71
CA ILE A 14 19.56 -10.31 -5.28
C ILE A 14 18.73 -9.88 -6.49
N VAL A 15 19.30 -9.10 -7.41
CA VAL A 15 18.60 -8.61 -8.61
C VAL A 15 18.15 -9.77 -9.49
N SER A 16 19.08 -10.64 -9.87
CA SER A 16 18.77 -11.77 -10.75
C SER A 16 17.75 -12.75 -10.15
N THR A 17 17.77 -12.98 -8.83
CA THR A 17 16.74 -13.78 -8.15
C THR A 17 15.37 -13.11 -8.24
N PHE A 18 15.32 -11.80 -8.04
CA PHE A 18 14.09 -11.02 -8.06
C PHE A 18 13.49 -10.95 -9.46
N GLU A 19 14.29 -10.68 -10.47
CA GLU A 19 13.86 -10.66 -11.88
C GLU A 19 13.36 -12.03 -12.35
N GLN A 20 14.04 -13.11 -11.98
CA GLN A 20 13.56 -14.46 -12.26
C GLN A 20 12.24 -14.77 -11.54
N GLY A 21 12.06 -14.28 -10.31
CA GLY A 21 10.81 -14.39 -9.58
C GLY A 21 9.66 -13.65 -10.28
N LEU A 22 9.90 -12.42 -10.75
CA LEU A 22 8.93 -11.65 -11.53
C LEU A 22 8.56 -12.37 -12.83
N LYS A 23 9.53 -12.95 -13.53
CA LYS A 23 9.29 -13.74 -14.73
C LYS A 23 8.39 -14.95 -14.45
N ARG A 24 8.76 -15.80 -13.48
CA ARG A 24 7.94 -16.97 -13.10
C ARG A 24 6.54 -16.57 -12.63
N PHE A 25 6.41 -15.47 -11.92
CA PHE A 25 5.12 -14.99 -11.46
C PHE A 25 4.23 -14.54 -12.63
N SER A 26 4.82 -13.83 -13.60
CA SER A 26 4.10 -13.35 -14.79
C SER A 26 3.70 -14.51 -15.71
N GLU A 27 4.54 -15.55 -15.82
CA GLU A 27 4.19 -16.79 -16.52
C GLU A 27 2.99 -17.50 -15.87
N ALA A 28 2.93 -17.53 -14.54
CA ALA A 28 1.86 -18.19 -13.79
C ALA A 28 0.56 -17.36 -13.72
N VAL A 29 0.67 -16.04 -13.58
CA VAL A 29 -0.46 -15.11 -13.39
C VAL A 29 -0.26 -13.86 -14.26
N PRO A 30 -0.55 -13.92 -15.58
CA PRO A 30 -0.15 -12.88 -16.53
C PRO A 30 -0.67 -11.45 -16.24
N TRP A 31 -1.83 -11.32 -15.59
CA TRP A 31 -2.42 -10.01 -15.33
C TRP A 31 -1.59 -9.13 -14.38
N VAL A 32 -0.67 -9.70 -13.58
CA VAL A 32 0.18 -8.92 -12.67
C VAL A 32 1.14 -8.00 -13.42
N ALA A 33 1.51 -8.35 -14.64
CA ALA A 33 2.33 -7.52 -15.53
C ALA A 33 1.50 -6.50 -16.35
N GLY A 34 0.19 -6.44 -16.11
CA GLY A 34 -0.73 -5.56 -16.82
C GLY A 34 -0.73 -4.10 -16.35
N GLN A 35 -1.63 -3.32 -16.93
CA GLN A 35 -1.95 -1.96 -16.52
C GLN A 35 -3.46 -1.77 -16.34
N VAL A 36 -3.83 -0.81 -15.51
CA VAL A 36 -5.20 -0.33 -15.36
C VAL A 36 -5.49 0.70 -16.43
N LYS A 37 -6.45 0.43 -17.31
CA LYS A 37 -6.84 1.32 -18.40
C LYS A 37 -8.34 1.59 -18.36
N ALA A 38 -8.72 2.86 -18.41
CA ALA A 38 -10.10 3.29 -18.46
C ALA A 38 -10.59 3.40 -19.90
N GLU A 39 -11.84 3.02 -20.14
CA GLU A 39 -12.52 3.12 -21.42
C GLU A 39 -13.93 3.73 -21.24
N GLY A 40 -14.48 4.31 -22.30
CA GLY A 40 -15.83 4.87 -22.30
C GLY A 40 -16.02 6.18 -21.54
N ILE A 41 -14.95 6.96 -21.33
CA ILE A 41 -15.02 8.28 -20.68
C ILE A 41 -15.69 9.28 -21.63
N SER A 42 -16.70 9.99 -21.13
CA SER A 42 -17.35 11.12 -21.82
C SER A 42 -17.95 12.10 -20.82
N GLU A 43 -18.57 13.19 -21.29
CA GLU A 43 -19.30 14.10 -20.40
C GLU A 43 -20.40 13.33 -19.64
N GLY A 44 -20.43 13.48 -18.32
CA GLY A 44 -21.36 12.75 -17.44
C GLY A 44 -21.07 11.25 -17.26
N ASN A 45 -19.94 10.73 -17.78
CA ASN A 45 -19.56 9.33 -17.66
C ASN A 45 -18.06 9.18 -17.33
N THR A 46 -17.75 8.68 -16.14
CA THR A 46 -16.37 8.44 -15.68
C THR A 46 -15.70 7.23 -16.33
N GLY A 47 -16.42 6.47 -17.14
CA GLY A 47 -15.97 5.24 -17.79
C GLY A 47 -15.80 4.07 -16.82
N THR A 48 -15.24 2.98 -17.34
CA THR A 48 -14.94 1.76 -16.61
C THR A 48 -13.48 1.39 -16.82
N SER A 49 -12.79 1.00 -15.75
CA SER A 49 -11.38 0.58 -15.82
C SER A 49 -11.22 -0.93 -15.82
N PHE A 50 -10.27 -1.42 -16.61
CA PHE A 50 -9.93 -2.84 -16.74
C PHE A 50 -8.44 -3.04 -16.53
N ILE A 51 -8.06 -4.23 -16.03
CA ILE A 51 -6.68 -4.69 -16.15
C ILE A 51 -6.50 -5.27 -17.54
N VAL A 52 -5.58 -4.69 -18.30
CA VAL A 52 -5.24 -5.10 -19.66
C VAL A 52 -3.75 -5.37 -19.77
N PRO A 53 -3.28 -6.13 -20.78
CA PRO A 53 -1.85 -6.36 -21.00
C PRO A 53 -1.05 -5.05 -21.10
N PHE A 54 0.21 -5.10 -20.66
CA PHE A 54 1.11 -3.94 -20.73
C PHE A 54 2.53 -4.33 -21.14
N GLU A 55 3.24 -5.06 -20.28
CA GLU A 55 4.60 -5.56 -20.52
C GLU A 55 4.69 -7.04 -20.14
N ASP A 56 5.79 -7.70 -20.48
CA ASP A 56 5.98 -9.14 -20.22
C ASP A 56 6.08 -9.46 -18.72
N VAL A 57 6.66 -8.54 -17.93
CA VAL A 57 6.84 -8.65 -16.49
C VAL A 57 6.58 -7.31 -15.81
N PRO A 58 6.18 -7.27 -14.52
CA PRO A 58 6.11 -6.02 -13.78
C PRO A 58 7.47 -5.31 -13.74
N ARG A 59 7.46 -3.99 -13.90
CA ARG A 59 8.69 -3.19 -13.87
C ARG A 59 9.33 -3.21 -12.49
N VAL A 60 10.63 -3.50 -12.47
CA VAL A 60 11.50 -3.29 -11.31
C VAL A 60 12.56 -2.25 -11.64
N VAL A 61 12.67 -1.22 -10.82
CA VAL A 61 13.77 -0.25 -10.87
C VAL A 61 14.86 -0.72 -9.91
N VAL A 62 16.10 -0.79 -10.37
CA VAL A 62 17.26 -1.02 -9.49
C VAL A 62 17.98 0.30 -9.30
N LYS A 63 18.11 0.74 -8.03
CA LYS A 63 18.72 2.02 -7.68
C LYS A 63 19.86 1.79 -6.69
N ASP A 64 21.07 2.14 -7.10
CA ASP A 64 22.23 2.10 -6.22
C ASP A 64 22.39 3.45 -5.51
N LEU A 65 22.16 3.44 -4.20
CA LEU A 65 22.21 4.61 -3.32
C LEU A 65 23.35 4.51 -2.28
N ARG A 66 24.27 3.55 -2.44
CA ARG A 66 25.31 3.27 -1.43
C ARG A 66 26.25 4.45 -1.20
N ASP A 67 26.52 5.20 -2.26
CA ASP A 67 27.41 6.36 -2.27
C ASP A 67 26.66 7.69 -2.36
N ASP A 68 25.32 7.67 -2.30
CA ASP A 68 24.49 8.88 -2.28
C ASP A 68 24.44 9.44 -0.84
N PRO A 69 24.99 10.63 -0.57
CA PRO A 69 25.03 11.20 0.78
C PRO A 69 23.64 11.62 1.30
N SER A 70 22.64 11.74 0.43
CA SER A 70 21.26 12.05 0.80
C SER A 70 20.43 10.81 1.13
N ALA A 71 20.91 9.62 0.76
CA ALA A 71 20.22 8.37 0.98
C ALA A 71 20.38 7.86 2.43
N PRO A 72 19.38 7.11 2.95
CA PRO A 72 19.50 6.51 4.27
C PRO A 72 20.54 5.39 4.27
N THR A 73 21.10 5.11 5.45
CA THR A 73 21.99 3.94 5.68
C THR A 73 21.34 3.00 6.68
N ILE A 74 21.73 1.72 6.68
CA ILE A 74 21.12 0.76 7.62
C ILE A 74 21.39 1.13 9.08
N GLU A 75 22.60 1.59 9.40
CA GLU A 75 22.97 2.05 10.74
C GLU A 75 22.24 3.34 11.12
N GLY A 76 22.09 4.27 10.18
CA GLY A 76 21.29 5.48 10.38
C GLY A 76 19.83 5.15 10.70
N MET A 77 19.23 4.23 9.96
CA MET A 77 17.86 3.75 10.20
C MET A 77 17.72 3.05 11.55
N ARG A 78 18.65 2.16 11.92
CA ARG A 78 18.68 1.49 13.23
C ARG A 78 18.75 2.49 14.38
N LYS A 79 19.66 3.46 14.28
CA LYS A 79 19.86 4.50 15.30
C LYS A 79 18.62 5.38 15.47
N ALA A 80 17.94 5.70 14.38
CA ALA A 80 16.75 6.57 14.39
C ALA A 80 15.42 5.82 14.63
N GLY A 81 15.42 4.48 14.69
CA GLY A 81 14.20 3.69 14.87
C GLY A 81 13.30 3.65 13.62
N TYR A 82 13.89 3.68 12.41
CA TYR A 82 13.18 3.55 11.13
C TYR A 82 12.09 4.61 10.88
N PRO A 83 12.39 5.92 10.98
CA PRO A 83 11.38 6.97 10.82
C PRO A 83 10.86 7.05 9.38
N MET A 84 9.60 7.46 9.21
CA MET A 84 8.96 7.62 7.89
C MET A 84 9.77 8.56 6.96
N ALA A 85 10.43 9.58 7.50
CA ALA A 85 11.26 10.51 6.73
C ALA A 85 12.46 9.85 6.04
N MET A 86 12.91 8.68 6.49
CA MET A 86 13.96 7.89 5.82
C MET A 86 13.41 6.97 4.71
N PHE A 87 12.10 7.00 4.46
CA PHE A 87 11.40 6.28 3.40
C PHE A 87 10.76 7.26 2.40
N ASP A 88 11.54 8.23 1.91
CA ASP A 88 11.07 9.23 0.95
C ASP A 88 10.69 8.56 -0.39
N GLU A 89 9.42 8.68 -0.78
CA GLU A 89 8.91 8.12 -2.03
C GLU A 89 9.64 8.65 -3.27
N ASN A 90 10.18 9.88 -3.23
CA ASN A 90 10.93 10.46 -4.34
C ASN A 90 12.30 9.80 -4.52
N ILE A 91 12.82 9.16 -3.47
CA ILE A 91 14.14 8.53 -3.47
C ILE A 91 13.98 7.03 -3.69
N ILE A 92 13.11 6.37 -2.92
CA ILE A 92 13.08 4.90 -2.79
C ILE A 92 11.84 4.22 -3.39
N ALA A 93 10.85 4.96 -3.90
CA ALA A 93 9.68 4.39 -4.56
C ALA A 93 9.73 4.59 -6.08
N PRO A 94 9.23 3.62 -6.87
CA PRO A 94 9.20 3.70 -8.33
C PRO A 94 8.16 4.70 -8.86
N ARG A 95 7.19 5.10 -8.04
CA ARG A 95 6.15 6.08 -8.38
C ARG A 95 5.58 6.73 -7.13
N LYS A 96 5.18 8.00 -7.25
CA LYS A 96 4.52 8.75 -6.18
C LYS A 96 3.13 8.21 -5.86
N THR A 97 2.70 8.34 -4.61
CA THR A 97 1.38 7.91 -4.14
C THR A 97 0.25 8.73 -4.77
N LEU A 98 0.42 10.06 -4.82
CA LEU A 98 -0.57 10.97 -5.42
C LEU A 98 -0.23 11.22 -6.90
N PRO A 99 -1.25 11.50 -7.75
CA PRO A 99 -1.04 11.77 -9.17
C PRO A 99 -0.47 13.17 -9.41
N ILE A 100 0.72 13.43 -8.87
CA ILE A 100 1.42 14.71 -8.90
C ILE A 100 2.77 14.52 -9.57
N GLY A 101 3.05 15.33 -10.59
CA GLY A 101 4.34 15.35 -11.28
C GLY A 101 4.38 14.55 -12.58
N PRO A 102 5.59 14.27 -13.11
CA PRO A 102 5.75 13.59 -14.39
C PRO A 102 5.21 12.15 -14.39
N GLY A 103 4.59 11.73 -15.49
CA GLY A 103 4.15 10.34 -15.68
C GLY A 103 2.93 9.92 -14.85
N THR A 104 2.20 10.88 -14.29
CA THR A 104 0.98 10.63 -13.49
C THR A 104 -0.29 11.16 -14.14
N GLY A 105 -0.23 11.60 -15.39
CA GLY A 105 -1.38 12.08 -16.13
C GLY A 105 -2.41 10.98 -16.41
N PRO A 106 -3.65 11.34 -16.77
CA PRO A 106 -4.71 10.36 -17.05
C PRO A 106 -4.38 9.37 -18.17
N ASN A 107 -3.59 9.81 -19.15
CA ASN A 107 -3.18 9.04 -20.33
C ASN A 107 -1.85 8.30 -20.14
N ASP A 108 -1.10 8.58 -19.08
CA ASP A 108 0.12 7.85 -18.77
C ASP A 108 -0.23 6.41 -18.32
N PRO A 109 0.59 5.40 -18.66
CA PRO A 109 0.36 4.04 -18.21
C PRO A 109 0.21 3.97 -16.69
N LYS A 110 -0.71 3.11 -16.23
CA LYS A 110 -0.97 2.86 -14.80
C LYS A 110 -0.71 1.37 -14.51
N PRO A 111 0.56 0.94 -14.38
CA PRO A 111 0.87 -0.47 -14.14
C PRO A 111 0.18 -0.98 -12.87
N VAL A 112 -0.26 -2.24 -12.89
CA VAL A 112 -0.94 -2.88 -11.76
C VAL A 112 -0.05 -2.89 -10.52
N ILE A 113 1.24 -3.21 -10.71
CA ILE A 113 2.26 -3.21 -9.68
C ILE A 113 3.59 -2.69 -10.23
N LEU A 114 4.33 -1.94 -9.42
CA LEU A 114 5.67 -1.44 -9.68
C LEU A 114 6.58 -1.77 -8.50
N LEU A 115 7.86 -2.05 -8.77
CA LEU A 115 8.82 -2.45 -7.75
C LEU A 115 10.11 -1.62 -7.84
N GLN A 116 10.78 -1.42 -6.71
CA GLN A 116 12.11 -0.81 -6.69
C GLN A 116 13.01 -1.50 -5.67
N LEU A 117 14.19 -1.91 -6.10
CA LEU A 117 15.27 -2.43 -5.28
C LEU A 117 16.31 -1.33 -5.07
N ASN A 118 16.42 -0.84 -3.83
CA ASN A 118 17.32 0.24 -3.47
C ASN A 118 18.49 -0.30 -2.66
N PHE A 119 19.70 -0.27 -3.21
CA PHE A 119 20.90 -0.62 -2.45
C PHE A 119 21.31 0.57 -1.61
N ILE A 120 21.37 0.38 -0.30
CA ILE A 120 21.85 1.40 0.64
C ILE A 120 23.10 0.88 1.34
N LYS A 121 23.84 1.74 2.03
CA LYS A 121 25.00 1.29 2.79
C LYS A 121 24.59 0.27 3.86
N GLY A 122 25.02 -0.98 3.66
CA GLY A 122 24.75 -2.13 4.52
C GLY A 122 23.36 -2.77 4.37
N GLY A 123 22.59 -2.44 3.34
CA GLY A 123 21.21 -2.94 3.25
C GLY A 123 20.53 -2.79 1.90
N LEU A 124 19.29 -3.30 1.85
CA LEU A 124 18.38 -3.24 0.71
C LEU A 124 17.02 -2.73 1.19
N ILE A 125 16.45 -1.75 0.48
CA ILE A 125 15.04 -1.38 0.61
C ILE A 125 14.28 -1.87 -0.63
N LEU A 126 13.33 -2.78 -0.43
CA LEU A 126 12.36 -3.17 -1.44
C LEU A 126 11.08 -2.34 -1.24
N THR A 127 10.70 -1.59 -2.27
CA THR A 127 9.45 -0.83 -2.33
C THR A 127 8.54 -1.43 -3.38
N VAL A 128 7.24 -1.53 -3.06
CA VAL A 128 6.21 -2.07 -3.96
C VAL A 128 5.04 -1.08 -3.99
N ASN A 129 4.70 -0.59 -5.17
CA ASN A 129 3.51 0.21 -5.42
C ASN A 129 2.45 -0.68 -6.09
N GLY A 130 1.26 -0.77 -5.51
CA GLY A 130 0.07 -1.33 -6.16
C GLY A 130 -0.87 -0.21 -6.63
N HIS A 131 -1.47 -0.37 -7.81
CA HIS A 131 -2.52 0.54 -8.25
C HIS A 131 -3.80 0.32 -7.42
N HIS A 132 -4.26 1.34 -6.69
CA HIS A 132 -5.30 1.16 -5.66
C HIS A 132 -6.66 0.71 -6.22
N GLY A 133 -6.99 1.05 -7.47
CA GLY A 133 -8.19 0.50 -8.15
C GLY A 133 -8.08 -0.98 -8.55
N ALA A 134 -6.87 -1.56 -8.53
CA ALA A 134 -6.63 -2.96 -8.84
C ALA A 134 -6.49 -3.84 -7.60
N MET A 135 -6.11 -3.25 -6.45
CA MET A 135 -5.90 -3.94 -5.18
C MET A 135 -5.97 -2.98 -4.00
N ASP A 136 -6.50 -3.44 -2.88
CA ASP A 136 -6.25 -2.85 -1.56
C ASP A 136 -4.95 -3.43 -0.95
N MET A 137 -4.64 -3.09 0.30
CA MET A 137 -3.43 -3.58 0.96
C MET A 137 -3.45 -5.10 1.24
N VAL A 138 -4.62 -5.72 1.46
CA VAL A 138 -4.75 -7.17 1.63
C VAL A 138 -4.47 -7.89 0.31
N GLY A 139 -5.04 -7.37 -0.79
CA GLY A 139 -4.76 -7.84 -2.15
C GLY A 139 -3.29 -7.64 -2.53
N GLN A 140 -2.70 -6.50 -2.20
CA GLN A 140 -1.28 -6.23 -2.44
C GLN A 140 -0.36 -7.18 -1.65
N ASP A 141 -0.68 -7.48 -0.39
CA ASP A 141 0.04 -8.49 0.39
C ASP A 141 -0.05 -9.88 -0.25
N ALA A 142 -1.23 -10.28 -0.75
CA ALA A 142 -1.38 -11.55 -1.46
C ALA A 142 -0.49 -11.64 -2.70
N VAL A 143 -0.42 -10.57 -3.49
CA VAL A 143 0.48 -10.46 -4.65
C VAL A 143 1.94 -10.57 -4.22
N ILE A 144 2.35 -9.84 -3.17
CA ILE A 144 3.74 -9.85 -2.67
C ILE A 144 4.12 -11.23 -2.11
N ARG A 145 3.21 -11.92 -1.42
CA ARG A 145 3.41 -13.27 -0.91
C ARG A 145 3.68 -14.27 -2.04
N LEU A 146 2.90 -14.22 -3.11
CA LEU A 146 3.12 -15.10 -4.27
C LEU A 146 4.37 -14.71 -5.06
N LEU A 147 4.70 -13.42 -5.17
CA LEU A 147 5.99 -12.98 -5.69
C LEU A 147 7.15 -13.56 -4.88
N SER A 148 7.06 -13.55 -3.54
CA SER A 148 8.08 -14.16 -2.68
C SER A 148 8.24 -15.65 -2.95
N LYS A 149 7.14 -16.40 -3.14
CA LYS A 149 7.20 -17.81 -3.55
C LYS A 149 7.85 -17.98 -4.93
N ALA A 150 7.47 -17.14 -5.90
CA ALA A 150 8.05 -17.17 -7.24
C ALA A 150 9.55 -16.87 -7.23
N CYS A 151 10.03 -15.92 -6.43
CA CYS A 151 11.46 -15.66 -6.21
C CYS A 151 12.19 -16.91 -5.69
N ARG A 152 11.54 -17.69 -4.82
CA ARG A 152 12.07 -18.94 -4.26
C ARG A 152 11.89 -20.16 -5.16
N ASN A 153 11.16 -20.02 -6.26
CA ASN A 153 10.70 -21.13 -7.12
C ASN A 153 9.84 -22.15 -6.35
N ASP A 154 9.12 -21.71 -5.32
CA ASP A 154 8.15 -22.52 -4.59
C ASP A 154 6.83 -22.57 -5.40
N PRO A 155 6.15 -23.73 -5.47
CA PRO A 155 4.90 -23.85 -6.23
C PRO A 155 3.74 -23.08 -5.57
N PHE A 156 2.83 -22.58 -6.40
CA PHE A 156 1.55 -22.02 -5.95
C PHE A 156 0.53 -23.14 -5.72
N THR A 157 -0.26 -23.03 -4.65
CA THR A 157 -1.36 -23.96 -4.38
C THR A 157 -2.51 -23.73 -5.37
N GLU A 158 -3.39 -24.70 -5.51
CA GLU A 158 -4.58 -24.55 -6.36
C GLU A 158 -5.55 -23.48 -5.84
N GLU A 159 -5.64 -23.31 -4.52
CA GLU A 159 -6.40 -22.23 -3.89
C GLU A 159 -5.80 -20.86 -4.27
N GLU A 160 -4.48 -20.70 -4.19
CA GLU A 160 -3.80 -19.45 -4.54
C GLU A 160 -4.04 -19.08 -6.01
N LYS A 161 -3.91 -20.05 -6.92
CA LYS A 161 -4.20 -19.84 -8.35
C LYS A 161 -5.67 -19.47 -8.56
N THR A 162 -6.60 -20.19 -7.93
CA THR A 162 -8.03 -19.91 -8.05
C THR A 162 -8.36 -18.51 -7.56
N ALA A 163 -7.87 -18.13 -6.38
CA ALA A 163 -8.10 -16.82 -5.78
C ALA A 163 -7.54 -15.67 -6.64
N MET A 164 -6.36 -15.86 -7.25
CA MET A 164 -5.74 -14.89 -8.14
C MET A 164 -6.49 -14.69 -9.47
N ASN A 165 -7.49 -15.54 -9.76
CA ASN A 165 -8.22 -15.57 -11.02
C ASN A 165 -9.74 -15.45 -10.85
N LEU A 166 -10.24 -15.12 -9.66
CA LEU A 166 -11.67 -14.86 -9.44
C LEU A 166 -12.15 -13.67 -10.26
N ASP A 167 -13.37 -13.79 -10.81
CA ASP A 167 -13.99 -12.70 -11.55
C ASP A 167 -14.38 -11.55 -10.61
N ARG A 168 -13.82 -10.37 -10.88
CA ARG A 168 -13.91 -9.22 -9.95
C ARG A 168 -15.24 -8.49 -10.04
N LYS A 169 -15.88 -8.48 -11.23
CA LYS A 169 -17.14 -7.74 -11.43
C LYS A 169 -18.34 -8.41 -10.77
N THR A 170 -18.23 -9.68 -10.40
CA THR A 170 -19.30 -10.47 -9.77
C THR A 170 -19.01 -10.86 -8.32
N ILE A 171 -17.84 -10.49 -7.78
CA ILE A 171 -17.42 -10.90 -6.42
C ILE A 171 -18.30 -10.30 -5.32
N VAL A 172 -18.93 -9.14 -5.58
CA VAL A 172 -19.94 -8.52 -4.72
C VAL A 172 -21.29 -8.57 -5.44
N PRO A 173 -22.24 -9.40 -4.98
CA PRO A 173 -23.59 -9.43 -5.55
C PRO A 173 -24.30 -8.09 -5.38
N TYR A 174 -25.03 -7.66 -6.42
CA TYR A 174 -25.80 -6.42 -6.37
C TYR A 174 -27.11 -6.59 -5.58
N LEU A 175 -27.55 -5.50 -4.97
CA LEU A 175 -28.88 -5.39 -4.37
C LEU A 175 -29.91 -5.13 -5.48
N GLU A 176 -30.99 -5.92 -5.49
CA GLU A 176 -32.07 -5.77 -6.46
C GLU A 176 -32.88 -4.48 -6.20
N ASN A 177 -33.27 -3.79 -7.27
CA ASN A 177 -34.12 -2.59 -7.23
C ASN A 177 -33.57 -1.45 -6.34
N TYR A 178 -32.25 -1.38 -6.16
CA TYR A 178 -31.60 -0.36 -5.34
C TYR A 178 -31.49 0.99 -6.06
N THR A 179 -31.70 2.08 -5.32
CA THR A 179 -31.46 3.45 -5.81
C THR A 179 -30.51 4.18 -4.87
N ILE A 180 -30.92 4.41 -3.62
CA ILE A 180 -30.10 4.98 -2.55
C ILE A 180 -30.66 4.55 -1.19
N GLY A 181 -29.78 4.38 -0.20
CA GLY A 181 -30.13 3.99 1.16
C GLY A 181 -28.97 4.26 2.13
N PRO A 182 -29.13 3.91 3.41
CA PRO A 182 -28.12 4.18 4.44
C PRO A 182 -26.80 3.42 4.23
N GLU A 183 -26.78 2.42 3.33
CA GLU A 183 -25.58 1.65 2.98
C GLU A 183 -24.48 2.53 2.36
N VAL A 184 -24.86 3.65 1.74
CA VAL A 184 -23.95 4.65 1.13
C VAL A 184 -23.87 5.96 1.93
N ASP A 185 -24.32 5.96 3.18
CA ASP A 185 -24.15 7.10 4.07
C ASP A 185 -22.65 7.45 4.20
N HIS A 186 -22.37 8.75 4.17
CA HIS A 186 -21.02 9.32 4.19
C HIS A 186 -20.11 8.96 3.00
N GLN A 187 -20.63 8.36 1.93
CA GLN A 187 -19.85 7.99 0.73
C GLN A 187 -20.14 8.85 -0.51
N ILE A 188 -21.29 9.52 -0.56
CA ILE A 188 -21.67 10.42 -1.66
C ILE A 188 -21.38 11.88 -1.26
N VAL A 189 -20.49 12.53 -2.00
CA VAL A 189 -20.18 13.96 -1.80
C VAL A 189 -21.43 14.81 -2.05
N LYS A 190 -21.72 15.71 -1.11
CA LYS A 190 -22.80 16.68 -1.22
C LYS A 190 -22.23 18.09 -1.26
N PRO A 191 -22.80 19.04 -2.03
CA PRO A 191 -22.26 20.40 -2.14
C PRO A 191 -22.14 21.15 -0.81
N ASP A 192 -22.99 20.81 0.16
CA ASP A 192 -23.10 21.44 1.48
C ASP A 192 -22.30 20.71 2.58
N VAL A 193 -21.64 19.60 2.25
CA VAL A 193 -20.84 18.80 3.20
C VAL A 193 -19.38 18.80 2.76
N ALA A 194 -18.51 19.37 3.60
CA ALA A 194 -17.07 19.35 3.34
C ALA A 194 -16.52 17.90 3.34
N GLY A 195 -15.74 17.55 2.32
CA GLY A 195 -15.18 16.21 2.16
C GLY A 195 -14.54 16.02 0.79
N GLY A 196 -14.14 14.79 0.49
CA GLY A 196 -13.52 14.39 -0.79
C GLY A 196 -12.27 13.54 -0.59
N ASP A 197 -11.69 13.11 -1.71
CA ASP A 197 -10.54 12.21 -1.72
C ASP A 197 -9.22 12.97 -1.57
N ALA A 198 -8.33 12.47 -0.69
CA ALA A 198 -6.95 12.94 -0.52
C ALA A 198 -6.81 14.49 -0.43
N VAL A 199 -7.70 15.14 0.31
CA VAL A 199 -7.76 16.61 0.43
C VAL A 199 -6.45 17.19 1.00
N LEU A 200 -5.74 17.95 0.17
CA LEU A 200 -4.58 18.74 0.60
C LEU A 200 -5.06 20.06 1.20
N THR A 201 -5.11 20.11 2.52
CA THR A 201 -5.52 21.31 3.25
C THR A 201 -4.44 22.40 3.19
N PRO A 202 -4.80 23.70 3.13
CA PRO A 202 -3.84 24.80 3.04
C PRO A 202 -3.23 25.16 4.40
N VAL A 203 -2.85 24.15 5.19
CA VAL A 203 -2.20 24.31 6.49
C VAL A 203 -0.94 23.46 6.54
N SER A 204 0.04 23.90 7.35
CA SER A 204 1.24 23.11 7.55
C SER A 204 0.91 21.79 8.25
N ALA A 205 1.38 20.68 7.69
CA ALA A 205 1.22 19.34 8.22
C ALA A 205 2.50 18.53 7.99
N SER A 206 2.67 17.45 8.77
CA SER A 206 3.81 16.55 8.68
C SER A 206 3.38 15.11 8.96
N TRP A 207 4.18 14.16 8.47
CA TRP A 207 4.01 12.74 8.76
C TRP A 207 5.03 12.27 9.81
N ALA A 208 4.58 11.44 10.74
CA ALA A 208 5.42 10.83 11.76
C ALA A 208 4.89 9.44 12.13
N PHE A 209 5.80 8.51 12.42
CA PHE A 209 5.45 7.22 13.03
C PHE A 209 5.47 7.32 14.55
N PHE A 210 4.49 6.69 15.18
CA PHE A 210 4.43 6.46 16.62
C PHE A 210 4.43 4.96 16.85
N THR A 211 5.41 4.46 17.61
CA THR A 211 5.51 3.04 17.93
C THR A 211 4.81 2.74 19.24
N PHE A 212 4.09 1.61 19.27
CA PHE A 212 3.45 1.10 20.46
C PHE A 212 4.03 -0.27 20.76
N SER A 213 4.65 -0.42 21.92
CA SER A 213 5.24 -1.69 22.34
C SER A 213 4.14 -2.75 22.56
N PRO A 214 4.46 -4.05 22.51
CA PRO A 214 3.49 -5.10 22.84
C PRO A 214 2.82 -4.91 24.20
N LYS A 215 3.60 -4.45 25.20
CA LYS A 215 3.08 -4.11 26.53
C LYS A 215 2.10 -2.94 26.47
N ALA A 216 2.46 -1.83 25.82
CA ALA A 216 1.57 -0.67 25.68
C ALA A 216 0.26 -1.04 24.98
N MET A 217 0.31 -1.86 23.92
CA MET A 217 -0.89 -2.36 23.23
C MET A 217 -1.78 -3.19 24.15
N SER A 218 -1.20 -4.06 24.97
CA SER A 218 -1.96 -4.86 25.95
C SER A 218 -2.61 -4.00 27.03
N GLU A 219 -1.91 -2.97 27.51
CA GLU A 219 -2.42 -2.04 28.53
C GLU A 219 -3.55 -1.16 27.97
N LEU A 220 -3.44 -0.70 26.72
CA LEU A 220 -4.53 0.01 26.03
C LEU A 220 -5.78 -0.86 25.91
N LYS A 221 -5.61 -2.13 25.51
CA LYS A 221 -6.73 -3.07 25.42
C LYS A 221 -7.35 -3.38 26.77
N ASP A 222 -6.54 -3.58 27.81
CA ASP A 222 -7.02 -3.79 29.18
C ASP A 222 -7.84 -2.59 29.68
N ALA A 223 -7.33 -1.37 29.46
CA ALA A 223 -8.05 -0.14 29.82
C ALA A 223 -9.39 -0.02 29.08
N ALA A 224 -9.43 -0.27 27.77
CA ALA A 224 -10.66 -0.24 26.99
C ALA A 224 -11.67 -1.31 27.45
N THR A 225 -11.18 -2.54 27.70
CA THR A 225 -12.02 -3.67 28.12
C THR A 225 -12.70 -3.41 29.48
N LYS A 226 -12.06 -2.65 30.37
CA LYS A 226 -12.63 -2.27 31.68
C LYS A 226 -13.74 -1.23 31.60
N THR A 227 -13.89 -0.53 30.49
CA THR A 227 -14.81 0.60 30.33
C THR A 227 -15.71 0.45 29.11
N LEU A 228 -16.07 -0.79 28.75
CA LEU A 228 -16.95 -1.06 27.63
C LEU A 228 -18.37 -0.60 27.92
N ASP A 229 -19.05 -0.16 26.88
CA ASP A 229 -20.49 0.06 26.91
C ASP A 229 -21.22 -1.26 27.19
N ALA A 230 -22.38 -1.19 27.85
CA ALA A 230 -23.15 -2.37 28.24
C ALA A 230 -23.55 -3.27 27.04
N SER A 231 -23.66 -2.69 25.84
CA SER A 231 -23.95 -3.39 24.59
C SER A 231 -22.76 -4.11 23.98
N THR A 232 -21.53 -3.78 24.39
CA THR A 232 -20.29 -4.26 23.76
C THR A 232 -19.64 -5.34 24.60
N LYS A 233 -19.60 -6.57 24.08
CA LYS A 233 -19.10 -7.74 24.83
C LYS A 233 -17.57 -7.78 24.95
N PHE A 234 -16.87 -7.39 23.90
CA PHE A 234 -15.42 -7.32 23.87
C PHE A 234 -14.97 -6.34 22.79
N VAL A 235 -13.70 -5.96 22.84
CA VAL A 235 -13.03 -5.19 21.79
C VAL A 235 -11.69 -5.83 21.42
N SER A 236 -11.25 -5.59 20.19
CA SER A 236 -9.96 -6.02 19.69
C SER A 236 -8.81 -5.12 20.20
N THR A 237 -7.57 -5.53 19.95
CA THR A 237 -6.40 -4.67 20.20
C THR A 237 -6.39 -3.46 19.27
N ASP A 238 -6.87 -3.63 18.04
CA ASP A 238 -6.95 -2.56 17.04
C ASP A 238 -7.98 -1.50 17.47
N ASP A 239 -9.17 -1.93 17.92
CA ASP A 239 -10.23 -1.06 18.42
C ASP A 239 -9.72 -0.14 19.54
N ALA A 240 -8.95 -0.70 20.47
CA ALA A 240 -8.39 0.03 21.61
C ALA A 240 -7.37 1.09 21.18
N LEU A 241 -6.48 0.77 20.23
CA LEU A 241 -5.52 1.74 19.71
C LEU A 241 -6.21 2.82 18.86
N SER A 242 -7.14 2.44 18.00
CA SER A 242 -7.95 3.35 17.19
C SER A 242 -8.71 4.36 18.08
N ALA A 243 -9.35 3.88 19.15
CA ALA A 243 -10.02 4.73 20.14
C ALA A 243 -9.02 5.63 20.90
N PHE A 244 -7.83 5.12 21.25
CA PHE A 244 -6.80 5.91 21.93
C PHE A 244 -6.29 7.05 21.06
N ILE A 245 -6.04 6.81 19.76
CA ILE A 245 -5.62 7.82 18.79
C ILE A 245 -6.71 8.86 18.63
N TRP A 246 -7.96 8.45 18.41
CA TRP A 246 -9.07 9.38 18.25
C TRP A 246 -9.27 10.25 19.50
N LYS A 247 -9.24 9.65 20.70
CA LYS A 247 -9.34 10.38 21.97
C LYS A 247 -8.20 11.38 22.14
N SER A 248 -6.97 10.98 21.83
CA SER A 248 -5.79 11.84 21.98
C SER A 248 -5.76 12.98 20.98
N ALA A 249 -6.08 12.72 19.71
CA ALA A 249 -6.20 13.74 18.68
C ALA A 249 -7.33 14.74 18.99
N SER A 250 -8.48 14.24 19.46
CA SER A 250 -9.60 15.10 19.87
C SER A 250 -9.23 16.00 21.05
N ARG A 251 -8.52 15.45 22.05
CA ARG A 251 -8.06 16.22 23.23
C ARG A 251 -7.17 17.40 22.85
N VAL A 252 -6.13 17.18 22.05
CA VAL A 252 -5.21 18.27 21.65
C VAL A 252 -5.84 19.27 20.68
N ARG A 253 -6.94 18.90 20.01
CA ARG A 253 -7.72 19.83 19.17
C ARG A 253 -8.61 20.75 20.00
N LEU A 254 -9.02 20.36 21.21
CA LEU A 254 -9.76 21.24 22.12
C LEU A 254 -8.90 22.42 22.59
N GLU A 255 -7.60 22.22 22.76
CA GLU A 255 -6.65 23.29 23.15
C GLU A 255 -6.40 24.32 22.04
N ARG A 256 -6.90 24.09 20.82
CA ARG A 256 -6.79 25.01 19.68
C ARG A 256 -8.01 25.93 19.52
N ILE A 257 -9.06 25.71 20.32
CA ILE A 257 -10.27 26.55 20.39
C ILE A 257 -10.08 27.53 21.53
#